data_AF-A0A3N7DWU1-F1
#
_entry.id   AF-A0A3N7DWU1-F1
#
_cell.length_a   1.000
_cell.length_b   1.000
_cell.length_c   1.000
_cell.angle_alpha   90.00
_cell.angle_beta   90.00
_cell.angle_gamma   90.00
#
_symmetry.space_group_name_H-M   'P 1'
#
loop_
_entity.id
_entity.type
_entity.pdbx_description
1 polymer ?
#
loop_
_entity_poly.entity_id
_entity_poly.type
_entity_poly.pdbx_seq_one_letter_code
_entity_poly.pdbx_strand_id
1 'polypeptide(L)'
;MFTEKQTENLSKQLYQIHEALCAALHENDTEIWWSTPFYIGTDEYELRESYDLFNGNCGIILFFLALYQFDGNKAHLRVVNKGMQRIFNKDEVINTKFFALYTGLGGVIYTCLKIFEVTGDVFYREKALDLALTNRKQLTEDLLKADILSGYTGNLLLFTLLYHHTGHAGILSMVSSLVDRTITEARISGQGLKWDYSRAKKAYDSMTGFSHGASGIAWVLMQVGKYFDAAGIIYLAEEALRYEMQYYHQPDNNWLDLRLGPHRLNKPNAHEWNLHTFLPEMTDVNAWAHGAAGIGLTRRMAFEFTDKQNYQVDCKNILKRCLNDIRKLDRDDFTLVSGYTGMIPFLLTGKIGCGVSIEAEAIFILEQAAKLHKRTNSYNAYVSCGAEDYGLLSGKTGIGYIIIRLLTDNRQIDILNPELPVRCSNKNFRQAYSVYNIKKTIFSRYYKRTLGELKEVSPSVFEANNIDEFQINLKAEFLNKKSAGAKTQYELECAVANLWKLHKGYFSFEQKHKHLRKMADESLSITDKDLVEHCFQLSSHVKIYHPDQKEGNELLLLVSDENGVSETNIGVFPAMILSAVDERGMRGLELINQIQSVFFKDIATETLLAELQDKVLQQLRLLIKAGFVVLRRD
;
A
#
# COMPACT_ATOMS: atom_id res chain seq x y z
N MET A 1 4.61 11.84 -34.54
CA MET A 1 3.79 11.04 -35.47
C MET A 1 4.61 9.87 -35.98
N PHE A 2 4.03 8.67 -35.96
CA PHE A 2 4.68 7.46 -36.47
C PHE A 2 4.78 7.47 -38.00
N THR A 3 5.79 6.79 -38.53
CA THR A 3 5.86 6.53 -39.98
C THR A 3 4.73 5.61 -40.44
N GLU A 4 4.41 5.64 -41.73
CA GLU A 4 3.41 4.75 -42.34
C GLU A 4 3.72 3.27 -42.04
N LYS A 5 4.97 2.85 -42.26
CA LYS A 5 5.44 1.49 -41.96
C LYS A 5 5.29 1.10 -40.49
N GLN A 6 5.58 2.02 -39.56
CA GLN A 6 5.37 1.75 -38.12
C GLN A 6 3.89 1.58 -37.80
N THR A 7 3.03 2.44 -38.38
CA THR A 7 1.57 2.37 -38.23
C THR A 7 1.01 1.04 -38.77
N GLU A 8 1.48 0.59 -39.94
CA GLU A 8 1.11 -0.69 -40.52
C GLU A 8 1.54 -1.88 -39.65
N ASN A 9 2.77 -1.87 -39.15
CA ASN A 9 3.29 -2.95 -38.29
C ASN A 9 2.50 -3.06 -36.98
N LEU A 10 2.23 -1.94 -36.33
CA LEU A 10 1.43 -1.88 -35.11
C LEU A 10 0.00 -2.36 -35.38
N SER A 11 -0.63 -1.90 -36.47
CA SER A 11 -1.97 -2.35 -36.86
C SER A 11 -2.01 -3.85 -37.12
N LYS A 12 -0.99 -4.39 -37.80
CA LYS A 12 -0.88 -5.84 -38.02
C LYS A 12 -0.78 -6.61 -36.70
N GLN A 13 0.05 -6.15 -35.76
CA GLN A 13 0.17 -6.77 -34.44
C GLN A 13 -1.16 -6.71 -33.66
N LEU A 14 -1.86 -5.58 -33.70
CA LEU A 14 -3.18 -5.41 -33.09
C LEU A 14 -4.19 -6.43 -33.62
N TYR A 15 -4.29 -6.56 -34.95
CA TYR A 15 -5.26 -7.49 -35.54
C TYR A 15 -4.87 -8.96 -35.37
N GLN A 16 -3.59 -9.30 -35.23
CA GLN A 16 -3.16 -10.64 -34.80
C GLN A 16 -3.63 -10.98 -33.39
N ILE A 17 -3.58 -10.01 -32.46
CA ILE A 17 -4.13 -10.18 -31.11
C ILE A 17 -5.64 -10.38 -31.19
N HIS A 18 -6.35 -9.53 -31.93
CA HIS A 18 -7.79 -9.66 -32.14
C HIS A 18 -8.18 -11.03 -32.74
N GLU A 19 -7.46 -11.53 -33.75
CA GLU A 19 -7.68 -12.85 -34.34
C GLU A 19 -7.49 -13.97 -33.32
N ALA A 20 -6.45 -13.90 -32.48
CA ALA A 20 -6.21 -14.86 -31.41
C ALA A 20 -7.36 -14.88 -30.39
N LEU A 21 -7.90 -13.71 -30.01
CA LEU A 21 -9.07 -13.63 -29.14
C LEU A 21 -10.34 -14.17 -29.80
N CYS A 22 -10.56 -13.88 -31.08
CA CYS A 22 -11.69 -14.43 -31.83
C CYS A 22 -11.61 -15.96 -31.99
N ALA A 23 -10.41 -16.52 -32.11
CA ALA A 23 -10.22 -17.97 -32.17
C ALA A 23 -10.43 -18.67 -30.81
N ALA A 24 -10.17 -17.96 -29.71
CA ALA A 24 -10.25 -18.49 -28.35
C ALA A 24 -11.61 -18.26 -27.67
N LEU A 25 -12.52 -17.50 -28.27
CA LEU A 25 -13.81 -17.20 -27.66
C LEU A 25 -14.71 -18.44 -27.66
N HIS A 26 -15.48 -18.56 -26.59
CA HIS A 26 -16.65 -19.42 -26.55
C HIS A 26 -17.88 -18.57 -26.88
N GLU A 27 -18.78 -19.08 -27.72
CA GLU A 27 -20.01 -18.38 -28.12
C GLU A 27 -21.20 -19.33 -28.11
N ASN A 28 -22.34 -18.82 -27.62
CA ASN A 28 -23.66 -19.36 -27.91
C ASN A 28 -24.54 -18.27 -28.53
N ASP A 29 -25.83 -18.55 -28.73
CA ASP A 29 -26.76 -17.63 -29.40
C ASP A 29 -26.77 -16.22 -28.78
N THR A 30 -26.59 -16.12 -27.46
CA THR A 30 -26.74 -14.87 -26.70
C THR A 30 -25.48 -14.42 -25.96
N GLU A 31 -24.51 -15.28 -25.72
CA GLU A 31 -23.38 -15.02 -24.82
C GLU A 31 -22.03 -15.30 -25.48
N ILE A 32 -21.01 -14.53 -25.09
CA ILE A 32 -19.59 -14.75 -25.46
C ILE A 32 -18.73 -14.69 -24.20
N TRP A 33 -17.71 -15.54 -24.11
CA TRP A 33 -16.74 -15.49 -23.02
C TRP A 33 -15.39 -16.13 -23.37
N TRP A 34 -14.42 -15.90 -22.50
CA TRP A 34 -13.10 -16.52 -22.55
C TRP A 34 -12.78 -17.19 -21.22
N SER A 35 -11.95 -18.24 -21.31
CA SER A 35 -11.25 -18.78 -20.16
C SER A 35 -9.87 -18.13 -20.07
N THR A 36 -9.44 -17.78 -18.85
CA THR A 36 -8.13 -17.16 -18.60
C THR A 36 -7.38 -17.89 -17.49
N PRO A 37 -6.03 -17.78 -17.44
CA PRO A 37 -5.24 -18.47 -16.43
C PRO A 37 -5.60 -18.05 -15.00
N PHE A 38 -5.92 -19.04 -14.17
CA PHE A 38 -6.03 -18.93 -12.73
C PHE A 38 -4.86 -19.70 -12.09
N TYR A 39 -3.91 -18.95 -11.54
CA TYR A 39 -2.69 -19.51 -10.96
C TYR A 39 -2.98 -20.14 -9.59
N ILE A 40 -2.78 -21.45 -9.49
CA ILE A 40 -2.94 -22.24 -8.25
C ILE A 40 -1.60 -22.50 -7.56
N GLY A 41 -0.50 -22.33 -8.28
CA GLY A 41 0.88 -22.41 -7.78
C GLY A 41 1.81 -21.47 -8.53
N THR A 42 3.11 -21.52 -8.23
CA THR A 42 4.13 -20.67 -8.87
C THR A 42 4.21 -20.93 -10.38
N ASP A 43 4.12 -22.20 -10.78
CA ASP A 43 4.26 -22.64 -12.17
C ASP A 43 3.02 -23.41 -12.66
N GLU A 44 1.96 -23.42 -11.86
CA GLU A 44 0.73 -24.17 -12.12
C GLU A 44 -0.45 -23.23 -12.24
N TYR A 45 -1.18 -23.36 -13.35
CA TYR A 45 -2.43 -22.66 -13.57
C TYR A 45 -3.44 -23.58 -14.24
N GLU A 46 -4.70 -23.23 -14.08
CA GLU A 46 -5.80 -23.82 -14.83
C GLU A 46 -6.60 -22.71 -15.51
N LEU A 47 -7.30 -23.05 -16.60
CA LEU A 47 -8.14 -22.09 -17.30
C LEU A 47 -9.51 -22.03 -16.62
N ARG A 48 -9.91 -20.82 -16.22
CA ARG A 48 -11.22 -20.56 -15.61
C ARG A 48 -11.88 -19.34 -16.24
N GLU A 49 -13.21 -19.28 -16.16
CA GLU A 49 -13.94 -18.04 -16.40
C GLU A 49 -13.69 -17.11 -15.19
N SER A 50 -13.09 -15.94 -15.43
CA SER A 50 -13.05 -14.82 -14.47
C SER A 50 -13.75 -13.59 -15.06
N TYR A 51 -14.30 -12.72 -14.21
CA TYR A 51 -15.04 -11.52 -14.61
C TYR A 51 -14.43 -10.22 -14.10
N ASP A 52 -13.24 -10.27 -13.50
CA ASP A 52 -12.53 -9.07 -13.07
C ASP A 52 -11.88 -8.30 -14.23
N LEU A 53 -11.29 -7.16 -13.92
CA LEU A 53 -10.61 -6.29 -14.88
C LEU A 53 -9.16 -6.73 -15.16
N PHE A 54 -8.53 -7.40 -14.20
CA PHE A 54 -7.11 -7.73 -14.21
C PHE A 54 -6.81 -8.78 -15.29
N ASN A 55 -7.41 -9.97 -15.17
CA ASN A 55 -7.27 -11.06 -16.13
C ASN A 55 -8.63 -11.65 -16.53
N GLY A 56 -9.73 -11.09 -16.06
CA GLY A 56 -11.08 -11.54 -16.42
C GLY A 56 -11.65 -10.97 -17.72
N ASN A 57 -12.85 -11.43 -18.03
CA ASN A 57 -13.63 -11.07 -19.20
C ASN A 57 -13.94 -9.56 -19.28
N CYS A 58 -14.01 -8.83 -18.16
CA CYS A 58 -14.19 -7.38 -18.20
C CYS A 58 -13.00 -6.68 -18.89
N GLY A 59 -11.78 -7.10 -18.59
CA GLY A 59 -10.58 -6.58 -19.26
C GLY A 59 -10.60 -6.82 -20.77
N ILE A 60 -11.03 -8.01 -21.18
CA ILE A 60 -11.18 -8.39 -22.60
C ILE A 60 -12.29 -7.56 -23.28
N ILE A 61 -13.44 -7.40 -22.63
CA ILE A 61 -14.57 -6.62 -23.15
C ILE A 61 -14.15 -5.15 -23.34
N LEU A 62 -13.38 -4.57 -22.42
CA LEU A 62 -12.88 -3.20 -22.60
C LEU A 62 -11.88 -3.08 -23.76
N PHE A 63 -11.11 -4.13 -24.06
CA PHE A 63 -10.31 -4.17 -25.28
C PHE A 63 -11.18 -4.18 -26.55
N PHE A 64 -12.26 -4.96 -26.60
CA PHE A 64 -13.21 -4.92 -27.72
C PHE A 64 -13.95 -3.58 -27.82
N LEU A 65 -14.27 -2.94 -26.69
CA LEU A 65 -14.83 -1.59 -26.67
C LEU A 65 -13.82 -0.58 -27.25
N ALA A 66 -12.53 -0.69 -26.90
CA ALA A 66 -11.47 0.13 -27.47
C ALA A 66 -11.29 -0.11 -28.98
N LEU A 67 -11.39 -1.36 -29.45
CA LEU A 67 -11.39 -1.69 -30.88
C LEU A 67 -12.55 -1.01 -31.61
N TYR A 68 -13.76 -1.05 -31.05
CA TYR A 68 -14.90 -0.34 -31.62
C TYR A 68 -14.64 1.18 -31.73
N GLN A 69 -14.05 1.79 -30.71
CA GLN A 69 -13.69 3.21 -30.77
C GLN A 69 -12.59 3.49 -31.79
N PHE A 70 -11.72 2.52 -32.07
CA PHE A 70 -10.60 2.64 -33.00
C PHE A 70 -11.03 2.53 -34.47
N ASP A 71 -11.83 1.53 -34.82
CA ASP A 71 -12.18 1.22 -36.22
C ASP A 71 -13.67 1.42 -36.57
N GLY A 72 -14.54 1.67 -35.59
CA GLY A 72 -15.98 1.85 -35.77
C GLY A 72 -16.76 0.57 -36.11
N ASN A 73 -16.11 -0.61 -36.12
CA ASN A 73 -16.73 -1.86 -36.53
C ASN A 73 -17.72 -2.36 -35.48
N LYS A 74 -19.01 -2.36 -35.83
CA LYS A 74 -20.11 -2.80 -34.96
C LYS A 74 -20.02 -4.27 -34.54
N ALA A 75 -19.20 -5.10 -35.21
CA ALA A 75 -18.96 -6.46 -34.77
C ALA A 75 -18.32 -6.51 -33.38
N HIS A 76 -17.46 -5.54 -33.04
CA HIS A 76 -16.86 -5.44 -31.70
C HIS A 76 -17.90 -5.11 -30.63
N LEU A 77 -18.87 -4.22 -30.93
CA LEU A 77 -19.98 -3.94 -30.01
C LEU A 77 -20.87 -5.17 -29.76
N ARG A 78 -21.06 -6.03 -30.77
CA ARG A 78 -21.78 -7.30 -30.56
C ARG A 78 -21.06 -8.17 -29.53
N VAL A 79 -19.73 -8.25 -29.63
CA VAL A 79 -18.90 -8.99 -28.67
C VAL A 79 -19.02 -8.39 -27.27
N VAL A 80 -18.96 -7.06 -27.14
CA VAL A 80 -19.16 -6.34 -25.88
C VAL A 80 -20.52 -6.69 -25.25
N ASN A 81 -21.61 -6.57 -26.02
CA ASN A 81 -22.96 -6.81 -25.51
C ASN A 81 -23.19 -8.27 -25.09
N LYS A 82 -22.77 -9.24 -25.92
CA LYS A 82 -22.86 -10.67 -25.57
C LYS A 82 -21.98 -11.05 -24.38
N GLY A 83 -20.80 -10.44 -24.26
CA GLY A 83 -19.90 -10.62 -23.12
C GLY A 83 -20.50 -10.09 -21.81
N MET A 84 -21.12 -8.92 -21.86
CA MET A 84 -21.81 -8.36 -20.69
C MET A 84 -23.05 -9.17 -20.31
N GLN A 85 -23.78 -9.72 -21.28
CA GLN A 85 -24.89 -10.64 -21.01
C GLN A 85 -24.43 -11.87 -20.22
N ARG A 86 -23.30 -12.49 -20.62
CA ARG A 86 -22.67 -13.56 -19.85
C ARG A 86 -22.38 -13.13 -18.41
N ILE A 87 -21.71 -11.99 -18.24
CA ILE A 87 -21.30 -11.48 -16.92
C ILE A 87 -22.50 -11.32 -15.99
N PHE A 88 -23.61 -10.75 -16.47
CA PHE A 88 -24.78 -10.50 -15.63
C PHE A 88 -25.55 -11.77 -15.23
N ASN A 89 -25.40 -12.87 -15.99
CA ASN A 89 -26.07 -14.14 -15.73
C ASN A 89 -25.27 -15.08 -14.82
N LYS A 90 -24.07 -14.69 -14.41
CA LYS A 90 -23.13 -15.58 -13.73
C LYS A 90 -23.18 -15.48 -12.22
N ASP A 91 -23.24 -16.64 -11.57
CA ASP A 91 -23.29 -16.74 -10.12
C ASP A 91 -22.07 -16.11 -9.44
N GLU A 92 -20.90 -16.15 -10.07
CA GLU A 92 -19.68 -15.52 -9.54
C GLU A 92 -19.75 -13.99 -9.50
N VAL A 93 -20.69 -13.39 -10.26
CA VAL A 93 -20.98 -11.95 -10.27
C VAL A 93 -22.18 -11.65 -9.39
N ILE A 94 -23.26 -12.43 -9.51
CA ILE A 94 -24.49 -12.27 -8.70
C ILE A 94 -24.20 -12.49 -7.21
N ASN A 95 -23.43 -13.53 -6.89
CA ASN A 95 -23.06 -13.94 -5.53
C ASN A 95 -21.54 -13.84 -5.32
N THR A 96 -20.95 -12.72 -5.76
CA THR A 96 -19.50 -12.52 -5.75
C THR A 96 -18.91 -12.47 -4.35
N LYS A 97 -17.63 -12.87 -4.24
CA LYS A 97 -16.82 -12.78 -3.03
C LYS A 97 -15.73 -11.72 -3.12
N PHE A 98 -15.57 -11.08 -4.30
CA PHE A 98 -14.51 -10.14 -4.57
C PHE A 98 -15.08 -8.80 -5.04
N PHE A 99 -14.67 -7.71 -4.41
CA PHE A 99 -15.34 -6.42 -4.56
C PHE A 99 -14.40 -5.27 -5.00
N ALA A 100 -13.11 -5.54 -5.19
CA ALA A 100 -12.16 -4.50 -5.61
C ALA A 100 -12.34 -4.11 -7.08
N LEU A 101 -11.83 -2.93 -7.46
CA LEU A 101 -11.88 -2.40 -8.83
C LEU A 101 -11.21 -3.35 -9.84
N TYR A 102 -9.96 -3.76 -9.60
CA TYR A 102 -9.27 -4.57 -10.61
C TYR A 102 -9.53 -6.06 -10.47
N THR A 103 -9.82 -6.55 -9.26
CA THR A 103 -9.89 -7.99 -8.96
C THR A 103 -11.27 -8.43 -8.45
N GLY A 104 -12.35 -7.76 -8.86
CA GLY A 104 -13.70 -8.07 -8.36
C GLY A 104 -14.83 -7.28 -9.02
N LEU A 105 -15.99 -7.22 -8.35
CA LEU A 105 -17.23 -6.59 -8.83
C LEU A 105 -17.07 -5.12 -9.22
N GLY A 106 -16.13 -4.40 -8.58
CA GLY A 106 -15.82 -3.03 -8.98
C GLY A 106 -15.44 -2.93 -10.46
N GLY A 107 -14.75 -3.94 -11.02
CA GLY A 107 -14.39 -4.01 -12.43
C GLY A 107 -15.59 -4.18 -13.36
N VAL A 108 -16.62 -4.91 -12.92
CA VAL A 108 -17.89 -5.06 -13.66
C VAL A 108 -18.63 -3.73 -13.71
N ILE A 109 -18.74 -3.03 -12.57
CA ILE A 109 -19.37 -1.71 -12.47
C ILE A 109 -18.61 -0.70 -13.36
N TYR A 110 -17.28 -0.70 -13.29
CA TYR A 110 -16.43 0.14 -14.12
C TYR A 110 -16.63 -0.13 -15.61
N THR A 111 -16.72 -1.41 -16.01
CA THR A 111 -16.95 -1.81 -17.40
C THR A 111 -18.30 -1.31 -17.90
N CYS A 112 -19.37 -1.42 -17.09
CA CYS A 112 -20.67 -0.85 -17.42
C CYS A 112 -20.58 0.67 -17.66
N LEU A 113 -19.88 1.41 -16.79
CA LEU A 113 -19.69 2.85 -16.95
C LEU A 113 -18.93 3.19 -18.24
N LYS A 114 -17.90 2.44 -18.58
CA LYS A 114 -17.14 2.66 -19.81
C LYS A 114 -17.95 2.37 -21.07
N ILE A 115 -18.78 1.33 -21.05
CA ILE A 115 -19.71 1.07 -22.15
C ILE A 115 -20.69 2.24 -22.28
N PHE A 116 -21.28 2.71 -21.18
CA PHE A 116 -22.17 3.87 -21.19
C PHE A 116 -21.49 5.14 -21.73
N GLU A 117 -20.26 5.44 -21.33
CA GLU A 117 -19.50 6.59 -21.83
C GLU A 117 -19.30 6.56 -23.35
N VAL A 118 -19.14 5.36 -23.93
CA VAL A 118 -18.90 5.18 -25.37
C VAL A 118 -20.19 5.09 -26.18
N THR A 119 -21.21 4.40 -25.67
CA THR A 119 -22.43 4.09 -26.44
C THR A 119 -23.61 5.00 -26.11
N GLY A 120 -23.58 5.67 -24.95
CA GLY A 120 -24.72 6.41 -24.40
C GLY A 120 -25.85 5.52 -23.89
N ASP A 121 -25.67 4.19 -23.85
CA ASP A 121 -26.71 3.26 -23.44
C ASP A 121 -26.93 3.29 -21.92
N VAL A 122 -28.03 3.94 -21.52
CA VAL A 122 -28.43 4.15 -20.13
C VAL A 122 -28.64 2.87 -19.35
N PHE A 123 -28.90 1.73 -20.02
CA PHE A 123 -29.02 0.43 -19.35
C PHE A 123 -27.78 0.12 -18.52
N TYR A 124 -26.59 0.34 -19.07
CA TYR A 124 -25.33 0.06 -18.37
C TYR A 124 -25.09 1.02 -17.20
N ARG A 125 -25.50 2.30 -17.32
CA ARG A 125 -25.43 3.26 -16.21
C ARG A 125 -26.32 2.83 -15.04
N GLU A 126 -27.58 2.47 -15.33
CA GLU A 126 -28.52 2.02 -14.29
C GLU A 126 -28.07 0.70 -13.67
N LYS A 127 -27.53 -0.22 -14.47
CA LYS A 127 -26.97 -1.48 -13.96
C LYS A 127 -25.76 -1.26 -13.06
N ALA A 128 -24.87 -0.32 -13.42
CA ALA A 128 -23.75 0.07 -12.57
C ALA A 128 -24.22 0.64 -11.22
N LEU A 129 -25.26 1.49 -11.24
CA LEU A 129 -25.85 2.07 -10.03
C LEU A 129 -26.48 0.99 -9.14
N ASP A 130 -27.28 0.10 -9.71
CA ASP A 130 -27.93 -1.02 -9.00
C ASP A 130 -26.92 -1.95 -8.32
N LEU A 131 -25.89 -2.38 -9.05
CA LEU A 131 -24.82 -3.23 -8.51
C LEU A 131 -24.08 -2.55 -7.36
N ALA A 132 -23.79 -1.24 -7.48
CA ALA A 132 -23.11 -0.47 -6.45
C ALA A 132 -23.95 -0.33 -5.17
N LEU A 133 -25.24 0.00 -5.31
CA LEU A 133 -26.13 0.20 -4.17
C LEU A 133 -26.46 -1.11 -3.45
N THR A 134 -26.69 -2.19 -4.21
CA THR A 134 -26.97 -3.52 -3.67
C THR A 134 -25.79 -4.08 -2.87
N ASN A 135 -24.56 -3.78 -3.28
CA ASN A 135 -23.33 -4.28 -2.65
C ASN A 135 -22.57 -3.20 -1.86
N ARG A 136 -23.28 -2.15 -1.41
CA ARG A 136 -22.64 -0.94 -0.84
C ARG A 136 -21.68 -1.25 0.30
N LYS A 137 -22.04 -2.19 1.18
CA LYS A 137 -21.26 -2.56 2.36
C LYS A 137 -19.97 -3.25 1.95
N GLN A 138 -20.08 -4.28 1.12
CA GLN A 138 -18.95 -5.09 0.68
C GLN A 138 -17.94 -4.26 -0.13
N LEU A 139 -18.45 -3.32 -0.92
CA LEU A 139 -17.63 -2.42 -1.73
C LEU A 139 -16.93 -1.30 -0.96
N THR A 140 -17.35 -1.01 0.28
CA THR A 140 -16.81 0.12 1.07
C THR A 140 -16.16 -0.28 2.40
N GLU A 141 -16.71 -1.28 3.09
CA GLU A 141 -16.31 -1.68 4.45
C GLU A 141 -15.48 -2.97 4.45
N ASP A 142 -15.89 -4.00 3.69
CA ASP A 142 -15.34 -5.36 3.86
C ASP A 142 -13.95 -5.57 3.20
N LEU A 143 -13.48 -4.62 2.38
CA LEU A 143 -12.15 -4.66 1.77
C LEU A 143 -11.06 -4.38 2.81
N LEU A 144 -10.13 -5.33 3.00
CA LEU A 144 -9.07 -5.24 4.02
C LEU A 144 -7.86 -4.41 3.61
N LYS A 145 -7.71 -4.12 2.31
CA LYS A 145 -6.58 -3.40 1.74
C LYS A 145 -7.02 -2.02 1.31
N ALA A 146 -6.12 -1.04 1.42
CA ALA A 146 -6.30 0.32 0.98
C ALA A 146 -5.87 0.52 -0.48
N ASP A 147 -5.04 -0.35 -1.04
CA ASP A 147 -4.47 -0.15 -2.38
C ASP A 147 -5.47 -0.06 -3.55
N ILE A 148 -4.99 0.38 -4.72
CA ILE A 148 -5.82 0.57 -5.91
C ILE A 148 -6.23 -0.76 -6.56
N LEU A 149 -5.35 -1.76 -6.57
CA LEU A 149 -5.60 -3.00 -7.32
C LEU A 149 -6.65 -3.87 -6.63
N SER A 150 -6.49 -4.08 -5.34
CA SER A 150 -7.25 -5.07 -4.55
C SER A 150 -7.92 -4.47 -3.32
N GLY A 151 -7.87 -3.14 -3.18
CA GLY A 151 -8.34 -2.43 -2.01
C GLY A 151 -9.41 -1.38 -2.30
N TYR A 152 -9.81 -0.68 -1.24
CA TYR A 152 -10.94 0.24 -1.25
C TYR A 152 -10.63 1.57 -1.98
N THR A 153 -9.35 1.94 -2.17
CA THR A 153 -9.03 3.19 -2.88
C THR A 153 -9.28 3.06 -4.38
N GLY A 154 -9.15 1.85 -4.96
CA GLY A 154 -9.64 1.60 -6.32
C GLY A 154 -11.15 1.84 -6.43
N ASN A 155 -11.92 1.41 -5.42
CA ASN A 155 -13.36 1.64 -5.38
C ASN A 155 -13.72 3.13 -5.15
N LEU A 156 -12.88 3.88 -4.45
CA LEU A 156 -13.06 5.32 -4.30
C LEU A 156 -13.00 6.04 -5.66
N LEU A 157 -12.06 5.67 -6.51
CA LEU A 157 -11.99 6.17 -7.90
C LEU A 157 -13.28 5.83 -8.65
N LEU A 158 -13.67 4.55 -8.62
CA LEU A 158 -14.88 4.04 -9.27
C LEU A 158 -16.14 4.79 -8.83
N PHE A 159 -16.37 4.96 -7.54
CA PHE A 159 -17.58 5.63 -7.05
C PHE A 159 -17.58 7.13 -7.32
N THR A 160 -16.41 7.75 -7.39
CA THR A 160 -16.34 9.15 -7.83
C THR A 160 -16.75 9.27 -9.30
N LEU A 161 -16.34 8.33 -10.15
CA LEU A 161 -16.79 8.27 -11.54
C LEU A 161 -18.30 7.95 -11.66
N LEU A 162 -18.81 6.99 -10.89
CA LEU A 162 -20.23 6.67 -10.87
C LEU A 162 -21.08 7.86 -10.39
N TYR A 163 -20.61 8.58 -9.37
CA TYR A 163 -21.26 9.79 -8.89
C TYR A 163 -21.27 10.88 -9.96
N HIS A 164 -20.20 11.03 -10.74
CA HIS A 164 -20.18 11.96 -11.86
C HIS A 164 -21.33 11.73 -12.84
N HIS A 165 -21.58 10.47 -13.20
CA HIS A 165 -22.59 10.11 -14.19
C HIS A 165 -24.03 10.06 -13.65
N THR A 166 -24.20 9.93 -12.34
CA THR A 166 -25.53 9.70 -11.72
C THR A 166 -26.00 10.84 -10.84
N GLY A 167 -25.09 11.62 -10.24
CA GLY A 167 -25.40 12.59 -9.18
C GLY A 167 -26.04 11.95 -7.93
N HIS A 168 -26.02 10.63 -7.80
CA HIS A 168 -26.82 9.92 -6.81
C HIS A 168 -26.26 10.10 -5.38
N ALA A 169 -27.10 10.57 -4.45
CA ALA A 169 -26.69 10.88 -3.07
C ALA A 169 -26.14 9.66 -2.32
N GLY A 170 -26.68 8.47 -2.58
CA GLY A 170 -26.17 7.22 -1.99
C GLY A 170 -24.74 6.90 -2.43
N ILE A 171 -24.37 7.22 -3.68
CA ILE A 171 -23.00 7.03 -4.18
C ILE A 171 -22.07 8.09 -3.58
N LEU A 172 -22.52 9.34 -3.46
CA LEU A 172 -21.75 10.38 -2.75
C LEU A 172 -21.45 9.98 -1.30
N SER A 173 -22.42 9.37 -0.61
CA SER A 173 -22.21 8.85 0.75
C SER A 173 -21.14 7.74 0.79
N MET A 174 -21.10 6.87 -0.22
CA MET A 174 -20.06 5.84 -0.35
C MET A 174 -18.67 6.47 -0.59
N VAL A 175 -18.58 7.49 -1.45
CA VAL A 175 -17.35 8.27 -1.66
C VAL A 175 -16.86 8.90 -0.36
N SER A 176 -17.74 9.60 0.37
CA SER A 176 -17.40 10.20 1.67
C SER A 176 -16.91 9.15 2.67
N SER A 177 -17.61 8.01 2.79
CA SER A 177 -17.22 6.93 3.70
C SER A 177 -15.82 6.38 3.39
N LEU A 178 -15.46 6.26 2.11
CA LEU A 178 -14.13 5.78 1.71
C LEU A 178 -13.03 6.82 1.97
N VAL A 179 -13.33 8.12 1.81
CA VAL A 179 -12.41 9.20 2.19
C VAL A 179 -12.22 9.23 3.71
N ASP A 180 -13.30 9.16 4.48
CA ASP A 180 -13.27 9.11 5.96
C ASP A 180 -12.46 7.91 6.46
N ARG A 181 -12.65 6.75 5.81
CA ARG A 181 -11.87 5.55 6.07
C ARG A 181 -10.38 5.77 5.79
N THR A 182 -10.04 6.41 4.67
CA THR A 182 -8.65 6.72 4.31
C THR A 182 -8.01 7.65 5.34
N ILE A 183 -8.73 8.66 5.83
CA ILE A 183 -8.26 9.54 6.91
C ILE A 183 -8.06 8.76 8.21
N THR A 184 -9.03 7.91 8.56
CA THR A 184 -9.04 7.14 9.81
C THR A 184 -7.97 6.06 9.84
N GLU A 185 -7.65 5.44 8.70
CA GLU A 185 -6.61 4.42 8.60
C GLU A 185 -5.21 4.99 8.31
N ALA A 186 -5.09 6.29 7.99
CA ALA A 186 -3.79 6.92 7.77
C ALA A 186 -2.96 6.85 9.06
N ARG A 187 -1.72 6.38 9.00
CA ARG A 187 -0.83 6.24 10.15
C ARG A 187 0.44 7.07 9.97
N ILE A 188 0.92 7.68 11.05
CA ILE A 188 2.18 8.43 11.04
C ILE A 188 3.37 7.50 10.79
N SER A 189 4.39 8.04 10.14
CA SER A 189 5.66 7.35 9.88
C SER A 189 6.82 8.32 10.09
N GLY A 190 8.06 7.87 9.90
CA GLY A 190 9.23 8.75 10.01
C GLY A 190 9.12 10.03 9.18
N GLN A 191 8.44 9.98 8.04
CA GLN A 191 8.06 11.12 7.20
C GLN A 191 6.73 10.82 6.48
N GLY A 192 5.73 11.68 6.59
CA GLY A 192 4.46 11.46 5.89
C GLY A 192 3.59 10.37 6.50
N LEU A 193 2.57 9.97 5.76
CA LEU A 193 1.50 9.06 6.21
C LEU A 193 1.49 7.77 5.40
N LYS A 194 1.13 6.65 6.04
CA LYS A 194 1.07 5.32 5.44
C LYS A 194 -0.18 4.54 5.81
N TRP A 195 -0.54 3.56 4.97
CA TRP A 195 -1.71 2.68 5.09
C TRP A 195 -1.30 1.21 5.02
N ASP A 196 -2.24 0.27 5.10
CA ASP A 196 -2.00 -1.15 4.80
C ASP A 196 -0.95 -1.86 5.66
N TYR A 197 -0.98 -1.59 6.96
CA TYR A 197 -0.12 -2.21 7.97
C TYR A 197 -0.75 -3.44 8.63
N SER A 198 -1.84 -3.97 8.06
CA SER A 198 -2.62 -5.09 8.59
C SER A 198 -2.06 -6.45 8.16
N ARG A 199 -2.65 -7.53 8.70
CA ARG A 199 -2.33 -8.93 8.37
C ARG A 199 -2.47 -9.27 6.88
N ALA A 200 -3.21 -8.47 6.12
CA ALA A 200 -3.48 -8.72 4.70
C ALA A 200 -2.24 -8.55 3.79
N LYS A 201 -1.13 -7.99 4.29
CA LYS A 201 0.09 -7.78 3.49
C LYS A 201 1.33 -8.40 4.12
N LYS A 202 2.14 -9.04 3.27
CA LYS A 202 3.47 -9.59 3.61
C LYS A 202 4.55 -8.68 3.03
N ALA A 203 4.88 -7.63 3.76
CA ALA A 203 5.82 -6.62 3.32
C ALA A 203 6.70 -6.13 4.48
N TYR A 204 7.85 -5.55 4.15
CA TYR A 204 8.80 -4.97 5.10
C TYR A 204 8.19 -3.80 5.90
N ASP A 205 7.41 -2.96 5.23
CA ASP A 205 6.56 -1.90 5.78
C ASP A 205 5.37 -1.75 4.80
N SER A 206 4.61 -0.66 4.87
CA SER A 206 3.59 -0.33 3.88
C SER A 206 4.19 -0.21 2.47
N MET A 207 3.61 -0.89 1.49
CA MET A 207 4.08 -0.90 0.10
C MET A 207 4.17 0.50 -0.52
N THR A 208 5.10 0.68 -1.47
CA THR A 208 5.40 1.96 -2.13
C THR A 208 4.77 2.08 -3.53
N GLY A 209 4.72 0.97 -4.28
CA GLY A 209 4.34 0.96 -5.71
C GLY A 209 2.92 1.44 -6.03
N PHE A 210 2.64 1.56 -7.33
CA PHE A 210 1.35 2.05 -7.82
C PHE A 210 0.21 1.07 -7.55
N SER A 211 0.37 -0.23 -7.80
CA SER A 211 -0.75 -1.19 -7.68
C SER A 211 -1.15 -1.48 -6.23
N HIS A 212 -0.16 -1.67 -5.36
CA HIS A 212 -0.36 -2.14 -3.98
C HIS A 212 0.12 -1.16 -2.91
N GLY A 213 0.55 0.05 -3.25
CA GLY A 213 1.27 0.93 -2.34
C GLY A 213 0.81 2.37 -2.30
N ALA A 214 1.57 3.17 -1.56
CA ALA A 214 1.30 4.57 -1.28
C ALA A 214 1.15 5.42 -2.55
N SER A 215 1.89 5.11 -3.62
CA SER A 215 1.79 5.87 -4.87
C SER A 215 0.41 5.77 -5.50
N GLY A 216 -0.18 4.58 -5.56
CA GLY A 216 -1.54 4.40 -6.11
C GLY A 216 -2.61 5.03 -5.24
N ILE A 217 -2.44 4.95 -3.91
CA ILE A 217 -3.33 5.63 -2.96
C ILE A 217 -3.28 7.14 -3.21
N ALA A 218 -2.07 7.71 -3.27
CA ALA A 218 -1.86 9.13 -3.54
C ALA A 218 -2.47 9.56 -4.87
N TRP A 219 -2.27 8.77 -5.93
CA TRP A 219 -2.81 9.05 -7.25
C TRP A 219 -4.33 9.17 -7.22
N VAL A 220 -5.05 8.23 -6.62
CA VAL A 220 -6.52 8.33 -6.50
C VAL A 220 -6.92 9.53 -5.64
N LEU A 221 -6.26 9.75 -4.50
CA LEU A 221 -6.57 10.89 -3.63
C LEU A 221 -6.35 12.23 -4.35
N MET A 222 -5.33 12.36 -5.18
CA MET A 222 -5.12 13.55 -6.01
C MET A 222 -6.28 13.78 -6.97
N GLN A 223 -6.75 12.71 -7.63
CA GLN A 223 -7.89 12.81 -8.54
C GLN A 223 -9.18 13.20 -7.83
N VAL A 224 -9.49 12.56 -6.70
CA VAL A 224 -10.70 12.84 -5.90
C VAL A 224 -10.64 14.25 -5.31
N GLY A 225 -9.49 14.63 -4.77
CA GLY A 225 -9.27 15.98 -4.24
C GLY A 225 -9.45 17.05 -5.30
N LYS A 226 -8.97 16.82 -6.53
CA LYS A 226 -9.19 17.73 -7.67
C LYS A 226 -10.66 17.74 -8.11
N TYR A 227 -11.30 16.57 -8.20
CA TYR A 227 -12.68 16.44 -8.63
C TYR A 227 -13.64 17.26 -7.74
N PHE A 228 -13.45 17.21 -6.42
CA PHE A 228 -14.28 17.94 -5.44
C PHE A 228 -13.72 19.30 -5.01
N ASP A 229 -12.52 19.70 -5.46
CA ASP A 229 -11.78 20.87 -4.96
C ASP A 229 -11.50 20.83 -3.44
N ALA A 230 -11.18 19.64 -2.94
CA ALA A 230 -10.92 19.36 -1.53
C ALA A 230 -9.42 19.32 -1.25
N ALA A 231 -8.84 20.49 -0.93
CA ALA A 231 -7.40 20.66 -0.69
C ALA A 231 -6.84 19.75 0.43
N GLY A 232 -7.65 19.36 1.41
CA GLY A 232 -7.21 18.42 2.44
C GLY A 232 -6.94 17.01 1.90
N ILE A 233 -7.67 16.57 0.87
CA ILE A 233 -7.43 15.27 0.24
C ILE A 233 -6.13 15.31 -0.58
N ILE A 234 -5.83 16.45 -1.22
CA ILE A 234 -4.52 16.68 -1.87
C ILE A 234 -3.40 16.60 -0.83
N TYR A 235 -3.55 17.22 0.34
CA TYR A 235 -2.60 17.10 1.44
C TYR A 235 -2.34 15.63 1.84
N LEU A 236 -3.38 14.81 1.98
CA LEU A 236 -3.20 13.37 2.26
C LEU A 236 -2.39 12.65 1.19
N ALA A 237 -2.66 12.96 -0.08
CA ALA A 237 -1.91 12.38 -1.17
C ALA A 237 -0.43 12.76 -1.09
N GLU A 238 -0.10 14.03 -0.83
CA GLU A 238 1.28 14.47 -0.66
C GLU A 238 1.97 13.81 0.54
N GLU A 239 1.24 13.56 1.63
CA GLU A 239 1.78 12.82 2.78
C GLU A 239 2.05 11.35 2.46
N ALA A 240 1.23 10.72 1.62
CA ALA A 240 1.51 9.37 1.09
C ALA A 240 2.78 9.36 0.23
N LEU A 241 2.97 10.40 -0.60
CA LEU A 241 4.19 10.56 -1.40
C LEU A 241 5.42 10.81 -0.53
N ARG A 242 5.27 11.58 0.55
CA ARG A 242 6.35 11.82 1.51
C ARG A 242 6.77 10.52 2.22
N TYR A 243 5.82 9.64 2.52
CA TYR A 243 6.11 8.32 3.05
C TYR A 243 6.91 7.46 2.08
N GLU A 244 6.44 7.30 0.85
CA GLU A 244 7.15 6.42 -0.10
C GLU A 244 8.56 6.90 -0.44
N MET A 245 8.82 8.21 -0.34
CA MET A 245 10.17 8.76 -0.53
C MET A 245 11.20 8.25 0.48
N GLN A 246 10.78 7.73 1.64
CA GLN A 246 11.69 7.05 2.58
C GLN A 246 12.35 5.81 1.96
N TYR A 247 11.73 5.26 0.91
CA TYR A 247 12.14 4.03 0.24
C TYR A 247 12.58 4.27 -1.20
N TYR A 248 12.96 5.51 -1.53
CA TYR A 248 13.61 5.82 -2.79
C TYR A 248 15.09 5.44 -2.73
N HIS A 249 15.53 4.58 -3.65
CA HIS A 249 16.93 4.20 -3.82
C HIS A 249 17.57 5.04 -4.92
N GLN A 250 18.25 6.11 -4.50
CA GLN A 250 18.87 7.08 -5.40
C GLN A 250 19.83 6.47 -6.45
N PRO A 251 20.71 5.50 -6.12
CA PRO A 251 21.62 4.91 -7.11
C PRO A 251 20.88 4.29 -8.31
N ASP A 252 19.75 3.63 -8.06
CA ASP A 252 18.96 2.96 -9.10
C ASP A 252 17.86 3.85 -9.69
N ASN A 253 17.69 5.07 -9.19
CA ASN A 253 16.56 5.95 -9.51
C ASN A 253 15.20 5.22 -9.42
N ASN A 254 15.04 4.37 -8.40
CA ASN A 254 13.88 3.50 -8.25
C ASN A 254 13.40 3.44 -6.80
N TRP A 255 12.18 2.97 -6.58
CA TRP A 255 11.65 2.70 -5.25
C TRP A 255 11.77 1.22 -4.93
N LEU A 256 12.02 0.92 -3.66
CA LEU A 256 12.15 -0.45 -3.17
C LEU A 256 10.82 -1.20 -3.28
N ASP A 257 10.87 -2.42 -3.81
CA ASP A 257 9.79 -3.42 -3.71
C ASP A 257 9.82 -4.07 -2.33
N LEU A 258 8.96 -3.58 -1.43
CA LEU A 258 8.92 -4.00 -0.04
C LEU A 258 8.27 -5.36 0.20
N ARG A 259 7.81 -6.10 -0.83
CA ARG A 259 7.22 -7.44 -0.63
C ARG A 259 8.22 -8.41 0.00
N LEU A 260 7.75 -9.24 0.92
CA LEU A 260 8.59 -10.25 1.57
C LEU A 260 7.99 -11.64 1.33
N GLY A 261 8.55 -12.34 0.34
CA GLY A 261 8.27 -13.75 0.08
C GLY A 261 9.18 -14.70 0.86
N PRO A 262 8.93 -16.02 0.77
CA PRO A 262 9.73 -17.04 1.48
C PRO A 262 11.24 -16.92 1.23
N HIS A 263 11.64 -16.62 -0.01
CA HIS A 263 13.04 -16.41 -0.37
C HIS A 263 13.73 -15.36 0.49
N ARG A 264 13.14 -14.16 0.60
CA ARG A 264 13.70 -13.04 1.38
C ARG A 264 13.66 -13.32 2.89
N LEU A 265 12.65 -14.03 3.36
CA LEU A 265 12.48 -14.36 4.79
C LEU A 265 13.46 -15.42 5.29
N ASN A 266 13.99 -16.26 4.40
CA ASN A 266 14.97 -17.29 4.74
C ASN A 266 16.41 -16.75 4.89
N LYS A 267 16.63 -15.44 4.67
CA LYS A 267 17.96 -14.84 4.84
C LYS A 267 18.42 -14.88 6.30
N PRO A 268 19.74 -15.02 6.56
CA PRO A 268 20.29 -14.80 7.88
C PRO A 268 19.85 -13.45 8.43
N ASN A 269 19.55 -13.38 9.72
CA ASN A 269 19.19 -12.15 10.42
C ASN A 269 17.91 -11.45 9.91
N ALA A 270 17.07 -12.10 9.10
CA ALA A 270 15.78 -11.54 8.68
C ALA A 270 14.86 -11.15 9.86
N HIS A 271 15.00 -11.84 10.99
CA HIS A 271 14.28 -11.56 12.24
C HIS A 271 14.63 -10.20 12.86
N GLU A 272 15.82 -9.64 12.58
CA GLU A 272 16.21 -8.31 13.04
C GLU A 272 15.44 -7.20 12.31
N TRP A 273 14.86 -7.51 11.16
CA TRP A 273 14.09 -6.58 10.34
C TRP A 273 14.88 -5.35 9.88
N ASN A 274 16.19 -5.53 9.67
CA ASN A 274 17.06 -4.50 9.10
C ASN A 274 16.85 -4.42 7.58
N LEU A 275 16.61 -3.21 7.05
CA LEU A 275 16.37 -3.01 5.62
C LEU A 275 17.56 -3.48 4.77
N HIS A 276 18.80 -3.32 5.25
CA HIS A 276 20.01 -3.72 4.52
C HIS A 276 20.06 -5.22 4.22
N THR A 277 19.43 -6.07 5.05
CA THR A 277 19.32 -7.52 4.83
C THR A 277 18.57 -7.84 3.54
N PHE A 278 17.62 -6.98 3.14
CA PHE A 278 16.75 -7.23 1.99
C PHE A 278 17.07 -6.37 0.77
N LEU A 279 17.78 -5.25 0.98
CA LEU A 279 18.02 -4.22 -0.03
C LEU A 279 18.51 -4.74 -1.40
N PRO A 280 19.46 -5.70 -1.50
CA PRO A 280 20.01 -6.13 -2.79
C PRO A 280 18.98 -6.68 -3.79
N GLU A 281 17.84 -7.20 -3.33
CA GLU A 281 16.79 -7.77 -4.20
C GLU A 281 15.58 -6.83 -4.36
N MET A 282 15.57 -5.69 -3.66
CA MET A 282 14.41 -4.80 -3.61
C MET A 282 14.38 -3.76 -4.73
N THR A 283 15.48 -3.57 -5.48
CA THR A 283 15.58 -2.53 -6.53
C THR A 283 15.47 -3.07 -7.96
N ASP A 284 15.42 -4.41 -8.09
CA ASP A 284 15.54 -5.13 -9.36
C ASP A 284 14.42 -4.79 -10.35
N VAL A 285 13.20 -4.60 -9.86
CA VAL A 285 12.03 -4.46 -10.73
C VAL A 285 11.56 -3.02 -10.84
N ASN A 286 11.28 -2.62 -12.08
CA ASN A 286 10.60 -1.41 -12.46
C ASN A 286 9.47 -1.77 -13.42
N ALA A 287 8.24 -1.46 -13.04
CA ALA A 287 7.02 -1.78 -13.77
C ALA A 287 5.89 -0.80 -13.41
N TRP A 288 4.75 -0.95 -14.07
CA TRP A 288 3.53 -0.24 -13.67
C TRP A 288 3.13 -0.58 -12.23
N ALA A 289 3.12 -1.86 -11.84
CA ALA A 289 2.67 -2.24 -10.50
C ALA A 289 3.59 -1.74 -9.37
N HIS A 290 4.91 -1.77 -9.59
CA HIS A 290 5.92 -1.45 -8.59
C HIS A 290 7.18 -0.90 -9.24
N GLY A 291 7.82 0.06 -8.56
CA GLY A 291 8.99 0.77 -9.05
C GLY A 291 8.63 2.04 -9.83
N ALA A 292 9.65 2.57 -10.51
CA ALA A 292 9.70 3.93 -11.02
C ALA A 292 8.56 4.23 -12.02
N ALA A 293 8.25 3.34 -12.96
CA ALA A 293 7.32 3.59 -14.05
C ALA A 293 5.89 3.89 -13.54
N GLY A 294 5.34 3.04 -12.68
CA GLY A 294 4.03 3.29 -12.05
C GLY A 294 4.02 4.53 -11.16
N ILE A 295 5.06 4.70 -10.34
CA ILE A 295 5.21 5.88 -9.46
C ILE A 295 5.32 7.18 -10.29
N GLY A 296 5.87 7.09 -11.49
CA GLY A 296 5.98 8.19 -12.44
C GLY A 296 4.63 8.77 -12.85
N LEU A 297 3.60 7.93 -12.99
CA LEU A 297 2.23 8.39 -13.27
C LEU A 297 1.74 9.32 -12.16
N THR A 298 1.96 8.91 -10.90
CA THR A 298 1.62 9.72 -9.72
C THR A 298 2.45 10.98 -9.63
N ARG A 299 3.77 10.90 -9.84
CA ARG A 299 4.66 12.08 -9.78
C ARG A 299 4.31 13.13 -10.82
N ARG A 300 3.96 12.70 -12.04
CA ARG A 300 3.48 13.63 -13.06
C ARG A 300 2.22 14.33 -12.61
N MET A 301 1.22 13.58 -12.15
CA MET A 301 -0.05 14.15 -11.71
C MET A 301 0.18 15.15 -10.57
N ALA A 302 1.03 14.79 -9.61
CA ALA A 302 1.44 15.67 -8.53
C ALA A 302 2.07 16.96 -9.07
N PHE A 303 3.02 16.86 -10.00
CA PHE A 303 3.62 18.04 -10.64
C PHE A 303 2.58 18.92 -11.34
N GLU A 304 1.68 18.32 -12.13
CA GLU A 304 0.62 19.05 -12.84
C GLU A 304 -0.34 19.78 -11.89
N PHE A 305 -0.60 19.22 -10.70
CA PHE A 305 -1.60 19.78 -9.78
C PHE A 305 -1.00 20.78 -8.80
N THR A 306 0.28 20.63 -8.45
CA THR A 306 0.92 21.42 -7.38
C THR A 306 2.03 22.34 -7.86
N ASP A 307 2.53 22.17 -9.10
CA ASP A 307 3.67 22.89 -9.68
C ASP A 307 4.97 22.81 -8.84
N LYS A 308 5.06 21.79 -7.97
CA LYS A 308 6.21 21.62 -7.07
C LYS A 308 7.38 20.98 -7.81
N GLN A 309 8.53 21.66 -7.84
CA GLN A 309 9.67 21.27 -8.65
C GLN A 309 10.32 19.95 -8.25
N ASN A 310 10.19 19.51 -7.00
CA ASN A 310 10.68 18.19 -6.58
C ASN A 310 10.00 17.06 -7.37
N TYR A 311 8.70 17.18 -7.68
CA TYR A 311 8.01 16.18 -8.50
C TYR A 311 8.50 16.17 -9.95
N GLN A 312 8.92 17.33 -10.49
CA GLN A 312 9.56 17.40 -11.80
C GLN A 312 10.93 16.69 -11.79
N VAL A 313 11.71 16.85 -10.73
CA VAL A 313 13.00 16.16 -10.56
C VAL A 313 12.79 14.65 -10.48
N ASP A 314 11.80 14.20 -9.70
CA ASP A 314 11.45 12.78 -9.59
C ASP A 314 11.07 12.20 -10.96
N CYS A 315 10.24 12.91 -11.74
CA CYS A 315 9.88 12.50 -13.11
C CYS A 315 11.12 12.33 -14.01
N LYS A 316 12.11 13.22 -13.91
CA LYS A 316 13.36 13.11 -14.68
C LYS A 316 14.17 11.87 -14.27
N ASN A 317 14.24 11.57 -12.99
CA ASN A 317 14.96 10.39 -12.49
C ASN A 317 14.26 9.09 -12.89
N ILE A 318 12.92 9.06 -12.81
CA ILE A 318 12.10 7.93 -13.26
C ILE A 318 12.31 7.68 -14.76
N LEU A 319 12.30 8.73 -15.58
CA LEU A 319 12.58 8.61 -17.01
C LEU A 319 13.95 7.99 -17.28
N LYS A 320 14.99 8.42 -16.54
CA LYS A 320 16.33 7.80 -16.66
C LYS A 320 16.30 6.31 -16.33
N ARG A 321 15.59 5.92 -15.27
CA ARG A 321 15.43 4.49 -14.89
C ARG A 321 14.73 3.69 -16.00
N CYS A 322 13.56 4.16 -16.48
CA CYS A 322 12.83 3.49 -17.56
C CYS A 322 13.69 3.33 -18.82
N LEU A 323 14.36 4.39 -19.28
CA LEU A 323 15.21 4.33 -20.48
C LEU A 323 16.40 3.38 -20.31
N ASN A 324 17.00 3.32 -19.11
CA ASN A 324 18.08 2.38 -18.84
C ASN A 324 17.60 0.93 -18.89
N ASP A 325 16.43 0.63 -18.33
CA ASP A 325 15.87 -0.73 -18.36
C ASP A 325 15.49 -1.16 -19.77
N ILE A 326 14.90 -0.26 -20.57
CA ILE A 326 14.54 -0.52 -21.98
C ILE A 326 15.79 -0.82 -22.81
N ARG A 327 16.90 -0.10 -22.57
CA ARG A 327 18.18 -0.34 -23.26
C ARG A 327 18.84 -1.66 -22.86
N LYS A 328 18.75 -2.04 -21.59
CA LYS A 328 19.28 -3.32 -21.09
C LYS A 328 18.47 -4.50 -21.60
N LEU A 329 17.15 -4.38 -21.59
CA LEU A 329 16.18 -5.38 -22.03
C LEU A 329 16.49 -6.79 -21.48
N ASP A 330 16.78 -6.89 -20.19
CA ASP A 330 17.24 -8.10 -19.50
C ASP A 330 16.11 -8.94 -18.89
N ARG A 331 14.84 -8.53 -19.08
CA ARG A 331 13.65 -9.25 -18.62
C ARG A 331 12.71 -9.58 -19.78
N ASP A 332 12.49 -10.86 -20.07
CA ASP A 332 11.53 -11.28 -21.10
C ASP A 332 10.06 -11.15 -20.61
N ASP A 333 9.63 -9.96 -20.21
CA ASP A 333 8.25 -9.64 -19.79
C ASP A 333 7.79 -8.33 -20.44
N PHE A 334 6.75 -8.42 -21.27
CA PHE A 334 6.13 -7.31 -21.97
C PHE A 334 4.68 -7.08 -21.54
N THR A 335 4.21 -7.71 -20.46
CA THR A 335 2.85 -7.52 -19.95
C THR A 335 2.66 -6.11 -19.38
N LEU A 336 1.40 -5.69 -19.18
CA LEU A 336 1.12 -4.35 -18.67
C LEU A 336 1.48 -4.19 -17.18
N VAL A 337 1.26 -5.22 -16.37
CA VAL A 337 1.42 -5.11 -14.92
C VAL A 337 2.88 -5.09 -14.48
N SER A 338 3.72 -5.92 -15.10
CA SER A 338 5.10 -6.20 -14.64
C SER A 338 6.18 -6.04 -15.72
N GLY A 339 5.79 -5.87 -16.97
CA GLY A 339 6.68 -5.83 -18.13
C GLY A 339 6.92 -4.44 -18.71
N TYR A 340 7.73 -4.39 -19.77
CA TYR A 340 8.15 -3.14 -20.41
C TYR A 340 6.99 -2.33 -21.02
N THR A 341 5.96 -2.99 -21.53
CA THR A 341 4.77 -2.30 -22.08
C THR A 341 4.05 -1.48 -21.01
N GLY A 342 4.10 -1.92 -19.75
CA GLY A 342 3.60 -1.15 -18.59
C GLY A 342 4.32 0.17 -18.33
N MET A 343 5.48 0.41 -18.94
CA MET A 343 6.19 1.69 -18.86
C MET A 343 5.64 2.73 -19.83
N ILE A 344 5.02 2.29 -20.94
CA ILE A 344 4.55 3.16 -22.02
C ILE A 344 3.59 4.26 -21.53
N PRO A 345 2.61 4.00 -20.64
CA PRO A 345 1.74 5.05 -20.12
C PRO A 345 2.51 6.23 -19.50
N PHE A 346 3.54 5.96 -18.71
CA PHE A 346 4.38 7.02 -18.14
C PHE A 346 5.16 7.73 -19.24
N LEU A 347 5.77 6.98 -20.16
CA LEU A 347 6.54 7.56 -21.26
C LEU A 347 5.68 8.51 -22.11
N LEU A 348 4.44 8.11 -22.44
CA LEU A 348 3.50 8.89 -23.25
C LEU A 348 3.02 10.20 -22.62
N THR A 349 3.32 10.43 -21.35
CA THR A 349 2.91 11.66 -20.69
C THR A 349 3.79 12.89 -21.05
N GLY A 350 4.44 12.81 -22.22
CA GLY A 350 5.41 13.73 -22.79
C GLY A 350 5.19 15.21 -22.48
N LYS A 351 5.98 15.71 -21.54
CA LYS A 351 6.55 17.07 -21.46
C LYS A 351 7.61 17.20 -20.36
N ILE A 352 8.24 16.09 -19.96
CA ILE A 352 9.42 16.13 -19.07
C ILE A 352 10.57 16.56 -19.99
N GLY A 353 10.92 17.85 -20.01
CA GLY A 353 11.77 18.51 -21.02
C GLY A 353 13.17 17.93 -21.22
N CYS A 354 13.27 16.73 -21.80
CA CYS A 354 14.47 15.92 -21.89
C CYS A 354 14.93 15.64 -23.34
N GLY A 355 14.22 16.11 -24.36
CA GLY A 355 14.65 16.00 -25.76
C GLY A 355 14.75 14.57 -26.32
N VAL A 356 14.23 13.56 -25.61
CA VAL A 356 14.19 12.15 -26.05
C VAL A 356 12.89 11.88 -26.82
N SER A 357 12.99 11.22 -27.98
CA SER A 357 11.83 10.72 -28.73
C SER A 357 11.22 9.52 -28.02
N ILE A 358 10.22 9.79 -27.18
CA ILE A 358 9.45 8.83 -26.38
C ILE A 358 8.77 7.77 -27.28
N GLU A 359 8.35 8.20 -28.48
CA GLU A 359 7.68 7.38 -29.48
C GLU A 359 8.57 6.25 -30.01
N ALA A 360 9.88 6.49 -30.14
CA ALA A 360 10.82 5.48 -30.61
C ALA A 360 10.97 4.33 -29.61
N GLU A 361 11.00 4.64 -28.32
CA GLU A 361 11.12 3.65 -27.24
C GLU A 361 9.85 2.80 -27.14
N ALA A 362 8.66 3.41 -27.27
CA ALA A 362 7.40 2.67 -27.27
C ALA A 362 7.31 1.68 -28.45
N ILE A 363 7.75 2.09 -29.64
CA ILE A 363 7.81 1.20 -30.81
C ILE A 363 8.81 0.07 -30.57
N PHE A 364 10.00 0.38 -30.06
CA PHE A 364 11.00 -0.63 -29.76
C PHE A 364 10.45 -1.69 -28.80
N ILE A 365 9.81 -1.28 -27.71
CA ILE A 365 9.16 -2.20 -26.75
C ILE A 365 8.18 -3.14 -27.47
N LEU A 366 7.30 -2.61 -28.31
CA LEU A 366 6.28 -3.41 -29.00
C LEU A 366 6.86 -4.34 -30.08
N GLU A 367 7.93 -3.93 -30.75
CA GLU A 367 8.67 -4.80 -31.67
C GLU A 367 9.33 -5.98 -30.94
N GLN A 368 9.91 -5.75 -29.76
CA GLN A 368 10.46 -6.83 -28.94
C GLN A 368 9.37 -7.73 -28.37
N ALA A 369 8.25 -7.17 -27.94
CA ALA A 369 7.07 -7.93 -27.53
C ALA A 369 6.58 -8.85 -28.66
N ALA A 370 6.49 -8.35 -29.90
CA ALA A 370 6.11 -9.14 -31.06
C ALA A 370 7.11 -10.28 -31.36
N LYS A 371 8.42 -10.03 -31.21
CA LYS A 371 9.46 -11.05 -31.38
C LYS A 371 9.36 -12.15 -30.33
N LEU A 372 9.14 -11.78 -29.06
CA LEU A 372 8.94 -12.76 -27.99
C LEU A 372 7.70 -13.60 -28.28
N HIS A 373 6.56 -12.96 -28.55
CA HIS A 373 5.31 -13.65 -28.86
C HIS A 373 5.44 -14.61 -30.05
N LYS A 374 6.16 -14.22 -31.11
CA LYS A 374 6.42 -15.12 -32.25
C LYS A 374 7.21 -16.38 -31.85
N ARG A 375 8.08 -16.28 -30.85
CA ARG A 375 8.93 -17.38 -30.36
C ARG A 375 8.21 -18.27 -29.35
N THR A 376 7.39 -17.69 -28.48
CA THR A 376 6.86 -18.37 -27.28
C THR A 376 5.34 -18.46 -27.24
N ASN A 377 4.63 -17.80 -28.16
CA ASN A 377 3.18 -17.57 -28.11
C ASN A 377 2.70 -16.84 -26.84
N SER A 378 3.62 -16.17 -26.13
CA SER A 378 3.36 -15.40 -24.92
C SER A 378 4.11 -14.07 -24.94
N TYR A 379 3.57 -13.07 -24.25
CA TYR A 379 4.26 -11.80 -23.99
C TYR A 379 5.10 -11.82 -22.71
N ASN A 380 5.18 -12.96 -22.03
CA ASN A 380 5.98 -13.16 -20.83
C ASN A 380 6.66 -14.53 -20.88
N ALA A 381 7.97 -14.54 -20.66
CA ALA A 381 8.79 -15.72 -20.43
C ALA A 381 9.70 -15.55 -19.19
N TYR A 382 9.55 -14.43 -18.46
CA TYR A 382 10.28 -14.15 -17.24
C TYR A 382 9.72 -14.92 -16.03
N VAL A 383 8.41 -15.16 -16.03
CA VAL A 383 7.73 -16.05 -15.07
C VAL A 383 6.87 -17.04 -15.84
N SER A 384 6.59 -18.19 -15.22
CA SER A 384 5.67 -19.17 -15.80
C SER A 384 4.30 -18.53 -16.03
N CYS A 385 3.85 -18.55 -17.28
CA CYS A 385 2.55 -18.03 -17.67
C CYS A 385 1.99 -18.82 -18.85
N GLY A 386 0.66 -18.83 -18.94
CA GLY A 386 0.00 -19.52 -20.03
C GLY A 386 0.14 -18.78 -21.35
N ALA A 387 0.47 -19.48 -22.42
CA ALA A 387 0.39 -18.96 -23.78
C ALA A 387 -1.04 -18.52 -24.15
N GLU A 388 -2.03 -18.96 -23.39
CA GLU A 388 -3.44 -18.61 -23.50
C GLU A 388 -3.87 -17.52 -22.50
N ASP A 389 -2.93 -16.70 -22.01
CA ASP A 389 -3.28 -15.53 -21.21
C ASP A 389 -3.84 -14.40 -22.10
N TYR A 390 -5.17 -14.28 -22.12
CA TYR A 390 -5.90 -13.21 -22.81
C TYR A 390 -6.22 -12.03 -21.89
N GLY A 391 -5.79 -12.06 -20.63
CA GLY A 391 -6.06 -11.03 -19.63
C GLY A 391 -5.52 -9.65 -20.01
N LEU A 392 -6.11 -8.61 -19.41
CA LEU A 392 -5.73 -7.22 -19.69
C LEU A 392 -4.35 -6.89 -19.10
N LEU A 393 -4.16 -7.14 -17.81
CA LEU A 393 -2.94 -6.73 -17.10
C LEU A 393 -1.79 -7.73 -17.27
N SER A 394 -2.11 -9.02 -17.44
CA SER A 394 -1.13 -10.11 -17.55
C SER A 394 -0.96 -10.67 -18.97
N GLY A 395 -1.85 -10.35 -19.91
CA GLY A 395 -1.98 -11.09 -21.17
C GLY A 395 -2.03 -10.24 -22.44
N LYS A 396 -2.52 -10.88 -23.52
CA LYS A 396 -2.48 -10.35 -24.90
C LYS A 396 -3.31 -9.07 -25.08
N THR A 397 -4.47 -8.95 -24.43
CA THR A 397 -5.35 -7.79 -24.63
C THR A 397 -4.72 -6.50 -24.13
N GLY A 398 -3.88 -6.55 -23.10
CA GLY A 398 -3.12 -5.40 -22.65
C GLY A 398 -2.19 -4.82 -23.71
N ILE A 399 -1.52 -5.69 -24.48
CA ILE A 399 -0.64 -5.26 -25.57
C ILE A 399 -1.47 -4.60 -26.68
N GLY A 400 -2.59 -5.23 -27.06
CA GLY A 400 -3.52 -4.66 -28.05
C GLY A 400 -4.06 -3.30 -27.61
N TYR A 401 -4.41 -3.17 -26.33
CA TYR A 401 -4.89 -1.91 -25.75
C TYR A 401 -3.86 -0.79 -25.87
N ILE A 402 -2.58 -1.07 -25.56
CA ILE A 402 -1.51 -0.07 -25.70
C ILE A 402 -1.23 0.27 -27.17
N ILE A 403 -1.33 -0.70 -28.08
CA ILE A 403 -1.22 -0.42 -29.51
C ILE A 403 -2.33 0.56 -29.96
N ILE A 404 -3.59 0.30 -29.60
CA ILE A 404 -4.69 1.23 -29.88
C ILE A 404 -4.37 2.61 -29.30
N ARG A 405 -3.90 2.66 -28.05
CA ARG A 405 -3.59 3.92 -27.36
C ARG A 405 -2.48 4.73 -28.06
N LEU A 406 -1.51 4.08 -28.69
CA LEU A 406 -0.48 4.75 -29.50
C LEU A 406 -1.04 5.23 -30.84
N LEU A 407 -1.87 4.40 -31.49
CA LEU A 407 -2.45 4.72 -32.79
C LEU A 407 -3.59 5.76 -32.72
N THR A 408 -4.01 6.16 -31.52
CA THR A 408 -5.09 7.14 -31.31
C THR A 408 -4.68 8.28 -30.38
N ASP A 409 -5.14 9.48 -30.70
CA ASP A 409 -5.05 10.64 -29.81
C ASP A 409 -6.10 10.64 -28.69
N ASN A 410 -7.02 9.65 -28.68
CA ASN A 410 -8.10 9.58 -27.71
C ASN A 410 -7.60 9.20 -26.31
N ARG A 411 -7.42 10.20 -25.44
CA ARG A 411 -7.01 10.03 -24.05
C ARG A 411 -8.04 9.31 -23.17
N GLN A 412 -9.29 9.17 -23.62
CA GLN A 412 -10.32 8.45 -22.85
C GLN A 412 -10.10 6.93 -22.84
N ILE A 413 -9.26 6.41 -23.75
CA ILE A 413 -8.88 5.01 -23.84
C ILE A 413 -7.64 4.77 -22.95
N ASP A 414 -7.74 5.01 -21.64
CA ASP A 414 -6.66 4.72 -20.69
C ASP A 414 -7.17 3.99 -19.43
N ILE A 415 -6.72 2.75 -19.26
CA ILE A 415 -7.08 1.88 -18.13
C ILE A 415 -5.95 1.74 -17.10
N LEU A 416 -4.73 2.14 -17.44
CA LEU A 416 -3.58 2.12 -16.55
C LEU A 416 -3.40 3.45 -15.81
N ASN A 417 -3.95 4.52 -16.36
CA ASN A 417 -4.04 5.85 -15.79
C ASN A 417 -5.42 6.48 -16.08
N PRO A 418 -6.54 5.88 -15.62
CA PRO A 418 -7.87 6.43 -15.87
C PRO A 418 -8.06 7.78 -15.15
N GLU A 419 -8.45 8.81 -15.90
CA GLU A 419 -8.64 10.16 -15.37
C GLU A 419 -10.12 10.41 -15.00
N LEU A 420 -10.37 10.95 -13.81
CA LEU A 420 -11.70 11.43 -13.44
C LEU A 420 -12.10 12.63 -14.30
N PRO A 421 -13.39 12.76 -14.68
CA PRO A 421 -13.90 13.90 -15.43
C PRO A 421 -13.71 15.25 -14.72
N VAL A 422 -13.98 16.33 -15.45
CA VAL A 422 -13.81 17.70 -14.92
C VAL A 422 -14.68 17.94 -13.68
N ARG A 423 -14.10 18.71 -12.75
CA ARG A 423 -14.59 19.16 -11.44
C ARG A 423 -16.10 19.22 -11.27
N CYS A 424 -16.58 18.56 -10.22
CA CYS A 424 -17.92 18.78 -9.66
C CYS A 424 -17.79 19.62 -8.38
N SER A 425 -18.33 20.85 -8.39
CA SER A 425 -18.31 21.68 -7.19
C SER A 425 -19.32 21.15 -6.16
N ASN A 426 -18.83 20.65 -5.03
CA ASN A 426 -19.64 20.33 -3.86
C ASN A 426 -19.07 21.06 -2.63
N LYS A 427 -19.69 22.17 -2.25
CA LYS A 427 -19.22 23.03 -1.15
C LYS A 427 -19.15 22.29 0.18
N ASN A 428 -20.14 21.46 0.47
CA ASN A 428 -20.20 20.70 1.73
C ASN A 428 -19.07 19.68 1.80
N PHE A 429 -18.83 18.95 0.71
CA PHE A 429 -17.72 18.00 0.61
C PHE A 429 -16.36 18.72 0.77
N ARG A 430 -16.15 19.83 0.04
CA ARG A 430 -14.94 20.64 0.14
C ARG A 430 -14.69 21.15 1.57
N GLN A 431 -15.73 21.61 2.27
CA GLN A 431 -15.62 22.12 3.63
C GLN A 431 -15.31 20.99 4.63
N ALA A 432 -15.98 19.84 4.49
CA ALA A 432 -15.74 18.66 5.33
C ALA A 432 -14.27 18.21 5.23
N TYR A 433 -13.74 18.15 4.02
CA TYR A 433 -12.37 17.69 3.73
C TYR A 433 -11.36 18.83 3.52
N SER A 434 -11.48 19.88 4.33
CA SER A 434 -10.47 20.94 4.40
C SER A 434 -9.15 20.42 4.98
N VAL A 435 -8.03 21.08 4.66
CA VAL A 435 -6.70 20.75 5.22
C VAL A 435 -6.75 20.76 6.75
N TYR A 436 -7.39 21.77 7.34
CA TYR A 436 -7.55 21.89 8.78
C TYR A 436 -8.28 20.68 9.38
N ASN A 437 -9.43 20.30 8.83
CA ASN A 437 -10.23 19.19 9.37
C ASN A 437 -9.48 17.86 9.31
N ILE A 438 -8.80 17.59 8.21
CA ILE A 438 -8.03 16.34 8.06
C ILE A 438 -6.85 16.29 9.03
N LYS A 439 -6.06 17.36 9.12
CA LYS A 439 -4.96 17.46 10.10
C LYS A 439 -5.48 17.31 11.53
N LYS A 440 -6.60 17.98 11.85
CA LYS A 440 -7.25 17.87 13.16
C LYS A 440 -7.63 16.42 13.48
N THR A 441 -8.30 15.72 12.57
CA THR A 441 -8.70 14.33 12.77
C THR A 441 -7.49 13.42 13.00
N ILE A 442 -6.45 13.54 12.17
CA ILE A 442 -5.27 12.66 12.26
C ILE A 442 -4.42 12.96 13.49
N PHE A 443 -4.05 14.23 13.71
CA PHE A 443 -3.13 14.61 14.79
C PHE A 443 -3.77 14.44 16.16
N SER A 444 -5.06 14.75 16.30
CA SER A 444 -5.75 14.60 17.59
C SER A 444 -5.79 13.15 18.10
N ARG A 445 -5.73 12.17 17.20
CA ARG A 445 -5.67 10.75 17.59
C ARG A 445 -4.41 10.40 18.38
N TYR A 446 -3.30 11.06 18.10
CA TYR A 446 -2.01 10.81 18.76
C TYR A 446 -1.82 11.64 20.02
N TYR A 447 -2.61 12.71 20.21
CA TYR A 447 -2.47 13.65 21.31
C TYR A 447 -3.78 13.87 22.08
N LYS A 448 -4.58 12.81 22.19
CA LYS A 448 -5.96 12.88 22.71
C LYS A 448 -6.00 13.36 24.16
N ARG A 449 -5.10 12.86 25.02
CA ARG A 449 -5.06 13.22 26.45
C ARG A 449 -4.54 14.63 26.62
N THR A 450 -3.47 15.00 25.92
CA THR A 450 -2.94 16.37 25.94
C THR A 450 -3.99 17.40 25.52
N LEU A 451 -4.70 17.15 24.43
CA LEU A 451 -5.77 18.04 23.96
C LEU A 451 -6.96 18.08 24.94
N GLY A 452 -7.28 16.95 25.57
CA GLY A 452 -8.31 16.87 26.61
C GLY A 452 -8.01 17.73 27.84
N GLU A 453 -6.75 17.74 28.29
CA GLU A 453 -6.28 18.58 29.41
C GLU A 453 -6.35 20.08 29.09
N LEU A 454 -6.15 20.45 27.82
CA LEU A 454 -6.20 21.86 27.40
C LEU A 454 -7.63 22.40 27.23
N LYS A 455 -8.63 21.52 27.11
CA LYS A 455 -10.06 21.78 26.83
C LYS A 455 -10.34 22.50 25.52
N GLU A 456 -9.74 23.67 25.33
CA GLU A 456 -9.74 24.45 24.08
C GLU A 456 -8.31 24.66 23.63
N VAL A 457 -8.08 24.62 22.32
CA VAL A 457 -6.76 24.81 21.71
C VAL A 457 -6.92 25.75 20.51
N SER A 458 -5.98 26.69 20.36
CA SER A 458 -5.99 27.59 19.21
C SER A 458 -6.07 26.80 17.89
N PRO A 459 -6.94 27.18 16.93
CA PRO A 459 -6.99 26.55 15.62
C PRO A 459 -5.63 26.53 14.90
N SER A 460 -4.78 27.53 15.16
CA SER A 460 -3.43 27.65 14.58
C SER A 460 -2.52 26.46 14.89
N VAL A 461 -2.76 25.72 15.97
CA VAL A 461 -1.98 24.52 16.30
C VAL A 461 -2.12 23.47 15.18
N PHE A 462 -3.29 23.36 14.56
CA PHE A 462 -3.56 22.42 13.47
C PHE A 462 -3.21 22.95 12.07
N GLU A 463 -2.73 24.18 11.95
CA GLU A 463 -2.21 24.73 10.68
C GLU A 463 -0.82 24.18 10.34
N ALA A 464 -0.15 23.53 11.30
CA ALA A 464 1.14 22.85 11.16
C ALA A 464 1.26 21.99 9.89
N ASN A 465 2.42 22.01 9.22
CA ASN A 465 2.63 21.30 7.96
C ASN A 465 2.60 19.77 8.12
N ASN A 466 3.08 19.26 9.25
CA ASN A 466 3.14 17.84 9.57
C ASN A 466 2.99 17.62 11.09
N ILE A 467 3.05 16.36 11.52
CA ILE A 467 2.87 16.02 12.93
C ILE A 467 4.01 16.54 13.82
N ASP A 468 5.23 16.67 13.32
CA ASP A 468 6.37 17.18 14.10
C ASP A 468 6.20 18.67 14.41
N GLU A 469 5.76 19.45 13.42
CA GLU A 469 5.43 20.85 13.64
C GLU A 469 4.19 20.99 14.55
N PHE A 470 3.20 20.10 14.41
CA PHE A 470 2.05 20.06 15.32
C PHE A 470 2.49 19.83 16.77
N GLN A 471 3.44 18.91 17.00
CA GLN A 471 4.01 18.67 18.33
C GLN A 471 4.63 19.93 18.92
N ILE A 472 5.42 20.66 18.14
CA ILE A 472 6.05 21.92 18.56
C ILE A 472 4.98 22.96 18.91
N ASN A 473 3.97 23.13 18.05
CA ASN A 473 2.89 24.10 18.27
C ASN A 473 2.06 23.74 19.50
N LEU A 474 1.74 22.45 19.69
CA LEU A 474 1.01 21.97 20.85
C LEU A 474 1.82 22.17 22.14
N LYS A 475 3.14 21.99 22.08
CA LYS A 475 4.05 22.28 23.20
C LYS A 475 4.01 23.75 23.60
N ALA A 476 4.11 24.65 22.63
CA ALA A 476 4.00 26.08 22.89
C ALA A 476 2.65 26.44 23.54
N GLU A 477 1.55 25.85 23.05
CA GLU A 477 0.20 26.08 23.58
C GLU A 477 0.08 25.72 25.07
N PHE A 478 0.47 24.50 25.48
CA PHE A 478 0.30 24.10 26.89
C PHE A 478 1.25 24.84 27.83
N LEU A 479 2.46 25.22 27.35
CA LEU A 479 3.39 26.03 28.13
C LEU A 479 2.84 27.44 28.37
N ASN A 480 2.23 28.05 27.35
CA ASN A 480 1.57 29.36 27.47
C ASN A 480 0.40 29.30 28.46
N LYS A 481 -0.37 28.21 28.46
CA LYS A 481 -1.48 27.98 29.40
C LYS A 481 -1.03 27.49 30.79
N LYS A 482 0.27 27.24 30.99
CA LYS A 482 0.86 26.71 32.24
C LYS A 482 0.16 25.44 32.75
N SER A 483 -0.30 24.57 31.85
CA SER A 483 -0.98 23.33 32.22
C SER A 483 0.03 22.22 32.52
N ALA A 484 0.23 21.92 33.81
CA ALA A 484 1.09 20.82 34.24
C ALA A 484 0.55 19.45 33.80
N GLY A 485 -0.77 19.23 33.89
CA GLY A 485 -1.42 18.00 33.44
C GLY A 485 -1.19 17.74 31.94
N ALA A 486 -1.35 18.77 31.10
CA ALA A 486 -1.10 18.66 29.67
C ALA A 486 0.37 18.34 29.36
N LYS A 487 1.32 18.87 30.15
CA LYS A 487 2.75 18.58 29.99
C LYS A 487 3.04 17.09 30.18
N THR A 488 2.58 16.50 31.27
CA THR A 488 2.80 15.06 31.56
C THR A 488 2.20 14.18 30.47
N GLN A 489 0.97 14.47 30.04
CA GLN A 489 0.32 13.71 28.96
C GLN A 489 1.05 13.86 27.62
N TYR A 490 1.54 15.07 27.31
CA TYR A 490 2.27 15.35 26.08
C TYR A 490 3.57 14.57 25.98
N GLU A 491 4.33 14.45 27.08
CA GLU A 491 5.60 13.74 27.09
C GLU A 491 5.40 12.24 26.82
N LEU A 492 4.38 11.63 27.43
CA LEU A 492 3.99 10.24 27.19
C LEU A 492 3.49 10.04 25.75
N GLU A 493 2.57 10.88 25.28
CA GLU A 493 2.02 10.78 23.93
C GLU A 493 3.09 11.01 22.85
N CYS A 494 4.09 11.86 23.11
CA CYS A 494 5.28 11.97 22.26
C CYS A 494 6.09 10.67 22.19
N ALA A 495 6.33 10.01 23.32
CA ALA A 495 7.05 8.73 23.35
C ALA A 495 6.29 7.65 22.55
N VAL A 496 4.97 7.56 22.73
CA VAL A 496 4.09 6.64 21.99
C VAL A 496 4.05 6.98 20.49
N ALA A 497 3.93 8.26 20.13
CA ALA A 497 3.94 8.71 18.74
C ALA A 497 5.27 8.36 18.03
N ASN A 498 6.41 8.48 18.72
CA ASN A 498 7.70 8.09 18.16
C ASN A 498 7.79 6.58 17.88
N LEU A 499 7.24 5.75 18.76
CA LEU A 499 7.13 4.30 18.50
C LEU A 499 6.22 4.01 17.30
N TRP A 500 5.09 4.73 17.17
CA TRP A 500 4.22 4.61 16.00
C TRP A 500 4.92 4.97 14.69
N LYS A 501 5.79 5.98 14.68
CA LYS A 501 6.59 6.34 13.50
C LYS A 501 7.56 5.22 13.08
N LEU A 502 8.10 4.48 14.04
CA LEU A 502 9.01 3.36 13.83
C LEU A 502 8.30 2.05 13.49
N HIS A 503 7.02 1.92 13.85
CA HIS A 503 6.25 0.68 13.71
C HIS A 503 6.10 0.26 12.24
N LYS A 504 6.60 -0.94 11.90
CA LYS A 504 6.63 -1.49 10.53
C LYS A 504 5.41 -2.34 10.13
N GLY A 505 4.37 -2.31 10.96
CA GLY A 505 3.11 -3.02 10.71
C GLY A 505 3.10 -4.46 11.19
N TYR A 506 1.93 -5.09 11.09
CA TYR A 506 1.63 -6.42 11.61
C TYR A 506 2.71 -7.46 11.26
N PHE A 507 3.08 -7.54 9.98
CA PHE A 507 3.94 -8.62 9.49
C PHE A 507 5.35 -8.59 10.10
N SER A 508 5.91 -7.39 10.32
CA SER A 508 7.21 -7.23 11.01
C SER A 508 7.19 -7.82 12.41
N PHE A 509 6.17 -7.46 13.20
CA PHE A 509 6.06 -7.93 14.58
C PHE A 509 5.68 -9.39 14.66
N GLU A 510 4.87 -9.92 13.73
CA GLU A 510 4.58 -11.35 13.65
C GLU A 510 5.87 -12.18 13.49
N GLN A 511 6.78 -11.75 12.60
CA GLN A 511 8.05 -12.45 12.40
C GLN A 511 9.00 -12.28 13.59
N LYS A 512 9.08 -11.08 14.19
CA LYS A 512 9.86 -10.85 15.41
C LYS A 512 9.35 -11.70 16.58
N HIS A 513 8.05 -11.78 16.80
CA HIS A 513 7.46 -12.57 17.88
C HIS A 513 7.65 -14.07 17.67
N LYS A 514 7.56 -14.60 16.44
CA LYS A 514 7.92 -15.99 16.15
C LYS A 514 9.36 -16.29 16.57
N HIS A 515 10.29 -15.39 16.27
CA HIS A 515 11.68 -15.53 16.69
C HIS A 515 11.86 -15.42 18.21
N LEU A 516 11.24 -14.41 18.84
CA LEU A 516 11.32 -14.21 20.30
C LEU A 516 10.74 -15.38 21.09
N ARG A 517 9.64 -16.00 20.62
CA ARG A 517 9.09 -17.21 21.27
C ARG A 517 10.08 -18.36 21.24
N LYS A 518 10.70 -18.62 20.08
CA LYS A 518 11.75 -19.64 19.98
C LYS A 518 12.91 -19.36 20.94
N MET A 519 13.36 -18.11 20.99
CA MET A 519 14.43 -17.66 21.89
C MET A 519 14.05 -17.81 23.38
N ALA A 520 12.79 -17.50 23.72
CA ALA A 520 12.27 -17.66 25.06
C ALA A 520 12.22 -19.14 25.46
N ASP A 521 11.74 -20.03 24.59
CA ASP A 521 11.71 -21.47 24.86
C ASP A 521 13.12 -22.04 25.12
N GLU A 522 14.10 -21.65 24.30
CA GLU A 522 15.51 -21.99 24.51
C GLU A 522 16.00 -21.47 25.88
N SER A 523 15.73 -20.20 26.20
CA SER A 523 16.16 -19.56 27.46
C SER A 523 15.50 -20.18 28.70
N LEU A 524 14.22 -20.56 28.59
CA LEU A 524 13.47 -21.16 29.70
C LEU A 524 13.93 -22.59 30.02
N SER A 525 14.62 -23.26 29.09
CA SER A 525 15.22 -24.58 29.32
C SER A 525 16.54 -24.54 30.11
N ILE A 526 17.16 -23.37 30.25
CA ILE A 526 18.42 -23.17 31.00
C ILE A 526 18.16 -23.38 32.49
N THR A 527 19.09 -24.00 33.21
CA THR A 527 18.97 -24.20 34.67
C THR A 527 19.12 -22.87 35.41
N ASP A 528 18.54 -22.74 36.62
CA ASP A 528 18.67 -21.50 37.40
C ASP A 528 20.14 -21.15 37.71
N LYS A 529 20.98 -22.16 37.93
CA LYS A 529 22.42 -21.98 38.17
C LYS A 529 23.11 -21.31 36.98
N ASP A 530 22.80 -21.77 35.76
CA ASP A 530 23.43 -21.23 34.56
C ASP A 530 22.78 -19.90 34.14
N LEU A 531 21.47 -19.75 34.38
CA LEU A 531 20.70 -18.56 34.01
C LEU A 531 21.24 -17.30 34.70
N VAL A 532 21.69 -17.41 35.96
CA VAL A 532 22.30 -16.31 36.73
C VAL A 532 23.56 -15.74 36.06
N GLU A 533 24.31 -16.56 35.32
CA GLU A 533 25.56 -16.15 34.67
C GLU A 533 25.34 -15.41 33.34
N HIS A 534 24.13 -15.45 32.79
CA HIS A 534 23.80 -14.82 31.52
C HIS A 534 23.55 -13.32 31.68
N CYS A 535 23.84 -12.58 30.61
CA CYS A 535 23.49 -11.17 30.47
C CYS A 535 22.08 -11.04 29.90
N PHE A 536 21.23 -10.27 30.58
CA PHE A 536 19.87 -9.97 30.15
C PHE A 536 19.82 -8.58 29.54
N GLN A 537 18.92 -8.36 28.60
CA GLN A 537 18.61 -7.05 28.03
C GLN A 537 17.13 -6.93 27.69
N LEU A 538 16.64 -5.70 27.64
CA LEU A 538 15.27 -5.41 27.20
C LEU A 538 15.08 -5.82 25.72
N SER A 539 13.94 -6.42 25.42
CA SER A 539 13.56 -6.72 24.04
C SER A 539 13.39 -5.45 23.21
N SER A 540 13.80 -5.49 21.94
CA SER A 540 13.78 -4.32 21.04
C SER A 540 12.41 -3.71 20.76
N HIS A 541 11.32 -4.44 21.06
CA HIS A 541 9.94 -3.97 20.90
C HIS A 541 9.35 -3.37 22.18
N VAL A 542 10.10 -3.38 23.29
CA VAL A 542 9.69 -2.82 24.58
C VAL A 542 10.53 -1.58 24.87
N LYS A 543 9.89 -0.52 25.37
CA LYS A 543 10.54 0.68 25.88
C LYS A 543 10.00 1.02 27.26
N ILE A 544 10.88 1.50 28.13
CA ILE A 544 10.55 1.94 29.47
C ILE A 544 10.23 3.43 29.43
N TYR A 545 9.13 3.84 30.07
CA TYR A 545 8.76 5.23 30.25
C TYR A 545 8.55 5.54 31.75
N HIS A 546 9.09 6.67 32.19
CA HIS A 546 9.02 7.15 33.58
C HIS A 546 8.12 8.40 33.63
N PRO A 547 6.89 8.30 34.19
CA PRO A 547 5.90 9.38 34.15
C PRO A 547 6.27 10.63 34.95
N ASP A 548 6.96 10.48 36.09
CA ASP A 548 7.43 11.58 36.92
C ASP A 548 8.62 11.13 37.79
N GLN A 549 9.76 11.82 37.71
CA GLN A 549 10.96 11.47 38.49
C GLN A 549 10.84 11.75 40.01
N LYS A 550 9.68 12.24 40.48
CA LYS A 550 9.54 12.81 41.84
C LYS A 550 8.81 11.92 42.85
N GLU A 551 7.97 10.97 42.44
CA GLU A 551 7.26 10.09 43.38
C GLU A 551 7.13 8.66 42.82
N GLY A 552 7.91 7.74 43.40
CA GLY A 552 7.64 6.29 43.32
C GLY A 552 8.16 5.56 42.07
N ASN A 553 8.43 4.25 42.26
CA ASN A 553 8.88 3.30 41.24
C ASN A 553 7.80 2.97 40.17
N GLU A 554 6.94 3.94 39.81
CA GLU A 554 5.93 3.76 38.78
C GLU A 554 6.58 3.77 37.40
N LEU A 555 6.56 2.62 36.76
CA LEU A 555 7.18 2.36 35.47
C LEU A 555 6.09 1.92 34.50
N LEU A 556 6.05 2.58 33.35
CA LEU A 556 5.17 2.21 32.25
C LEU A 556 5.98 1.53 31.15
N LEU A 557 5.51 0.39 30.66
CA LEU A 557 6.04 -0.20 29.44
C LEU A 557 5.28 0.29 28.23
N LEU A 558 6.01 0.73 27.23
CA LEU A 558 5.52 0.97 25.88
C LEU A 558 5.90 -0.23 25.02
N VAL A 559 4.91 -1.00 24.58
CA VAL A 559 5.12 -2.27 23.87
C VAL A 559 4.62 -2.12 22.44
N SER A 560 5.50 -2.37 21.46
CA SER A 560 5.14 -2.44 20.05
C SER A 560 4.89 -3.89 19.64
N ASP A 561 3.71 -4.17 19.08
CA ASP A 561 3.30 -5.52 18.69
C ASP A 561 2.56 -5.52 17.33
N GLU A 562 1.96 -6.64 16.95
CA GLU A 562 1.21 -6.75 15.70
C GLU A 562 -0.01 -5.83 15.59
N ASN A 563 -0.56 -5.40 16.74
CA ASN A 563 -1.75 -4.57 16.84
C ASN A 563 -1.44 -3.08 16.98
N GLY A 564 -0.21 -2.72 17.33
CA GLY A 564 0.22 -1.33 17.38
C GLY A 564 1.23 -1.05 18.48
N VAL A 565 1.04 0.08 19.16
CA VAL A 565 1.79 0.46 20.36
C VAL A 565 0.81 0.51 21.51
N SER A 566 1.12 -0.21 22.59
CA SER A 566 0.32 -0.28 23.81
C SER A 566 1.09 0.21 25.03
N GLU A 567 0.34 0.68 26.02
CA GLU A 567 0.84 1.12 27.32
C GLU A 567 0.48 0.04 28.35
N THR A 568 1.48 -0.48 29.06
CA THR A 568 1.31 -1.55 30.05
C THR A 568 1.87 -1.13 31.40
N ASN A 569 1.01 -1.09 32.42
CA ASN A 569 1.43 -0.86 33.80
C ASN A 569 2.14 -2.11 34.35
N ILE A 570 3.23 -1.87 35.10
CA ILE A 570 4.00 -2.94 35.72
C ILE A 570 4.10 -2.74 37.23
N GLY A 571 4.02 -3.85 37.97
CA GLY A 571 4.20 -3.85 39.42
C GLY A 571 5.64 -3.52 39.83
N VAL A 572 5.80 -3.01 41.04
CA VAL A 572 7.08 -2.48 41.56
C VAL A 572 8.25 -3.45 41.39
N PHE A 573 8.07 -4.74 41.69
CA PHE A 573 9.17 -5.72 41.64
C PHE A 573 9.68 -5.99 40.21
N PRO A 574 8.83 -6.36 39.22
CA PRO A 574 9.29 -6.44 37.84
C PRO A 574 9.81 -5.11 37.29
N ALA A 575 9.28 -3.95 37.71
CA ALA A 575 9.81 -2.64 37.33
C ALA A 575 11.27 -2.46 37.77
N MET A 576 11.62 -2.84 39.01
CA MET A 576 13.00 -2.79 39.50
C MET A 576 13.95 -3.64 38.65
N ILE A 577 13.52 -4.85 38.25
CA ILE A 577 14.30 -5.72 37.37
C ILE A 577 14.49 -5.07 35.99
N LEU A 578 13.40 -4.60 35.38
CA LEU A 578 13.45 -4.00 34.04
C LEU A 578 14.30 -2.72 33.99
N SER A 579 14.25 -1.88 35.03
CA SER A 579 15.11 -0.70 35.14
C SER A 579 16.59 -1.02 35.26
N ALA A 580 16.94 -2.17 35.86
CA ALA A 580 18.33 -2.61 35.97
C ALA A 580 18.84 -3.27 34.68
N VAL A 581 17.96 -3.96 33.94
CA VAL A 581 18.24 -4.69 32.69
C VAL A 581 18.15 -3.79 31.44
N ASP A 582 18.23 -2.47 31.61
CA ASP A 582 18.17 -1.46 30.54
C ASP A 582 19.24 -1.67 29.45
N GLU A 583 19.29 -0.84 28.40
CA GLU A 583 20.03 -1.04 27.13
C GLU A 583 21.51 -1.48 27.24
N ARG A 584 22.17 -1.31 28.39
CA ARG A 584 23.55 -1.78 28.62
C ARG A 584 23.66 -3.30 28.81
N GLY A 585 22.54 -3.95 29.15
CA GLY A 585 22.47 -5.33 29.60
C GLY A 585 23.08 -5.53 30.99
N MET A 586 22.60 -6.53 31.73
CA MET A 586 23.07 -6.82 33.08
C MET A 586 23.13 -8.32 33.34
N ARG A 587 24.20 -8.80 33.99
CA ARG A 587 24.29 -10.21 34.39
C ARG A 587 23.29 -10.52 35.50
N GLY A 588 22.71 -11.72 35.49
CA GLY A 588 21.77 -12.15 36.53
C GLY A 588 22.33 -12.00 37.95
N LEU A 589 23.60 -12.35 38.16
CA LEU A 589 24.28 -12.19 39.45
C LEU A 589 24.38 -10.74 39.90
N GLU A 590 24.74 -9.83 38.98
CA GLU A 590 24.84 -8.39 39.24
C GLU A 590 23.46 -7.81 39.60
N LEU A 591 22.42 -8.23 38.87
CA LEU A 591 21.04 -7.84 39.12
C LEU A 591 20.58 -8.26 40.52
N ILE A 592 20.83 -9.52 40.91
CA ILE A 592 20.47 -10.03 42.24
C ILE A 592 21.17 -9.20 43.32
N ASN A 593 22.48 -8.94 43.17
CA ASN A 593 23.26 -8.14 44.13
C ASN A 593 22.74 -6.70 44.23
N GLN A 594 22.37 -6.08 43.10
CA GLN A 594 21.79 -4.74 43.09
C GLN A 594 20.44 -4.71 43.82
N ILE A 595 19.55 -5.65 43.54
CA ILE A 595 18.24 -5.72 44.21
C ILE A 595 18.41 -6.01 45.72
N GLN A 596 19.35 -6.88 46.09
CA GLN A 596 19.68 -7.17 47.49
C GLN A 596 20.07 -5.89 48.23
N SER A 597 20.91 -5.03 47.64
CA SER A 597 21.35 -3.78 48.26
C SER A 597 20.18 -2.82 48.57
N VAL A 598 19.13 -2.84 47.74
CA VAL A 598 17.92 -2.03 47.92
C VAL A 598 17.07 -2.54 49.08
N PHE A 599 16.89 -3.85 49.19
CA PHE A 599 16.01 -4.46 50.20
C PHE A 599 16.67 -4.64 51.57
N PHE A 600 17.96 -4.98 51.64
CA PHE A 600 18.56 -5.49 52.87
C PHE A 600 19.66 -4.62 53.48
N LYS A 601 20.18 -3.61 52.75
CA LYS A 601 21.19 -2.59 53.13
C LYS A 601 22.48 -3.01 53.85
N ASP A 602 22.57 -4.16 54.53
CA ASP A 602 23.75 -4.90 55.05
C ASP A 602 23.39 -6.12 55.96
N ILE A 603 22.10 -6.43 56.24
CA ILE A 603 21.69 -7.51 57.15
C ILE A 603 20.72 -8.47 56.45
N ALA A 604 21.24 -9.53 55.83
CA ALA A 604 20.43 -10.62 55.29
C ALA A 604 21.03 -11.97 55.69
N THR A 605 20.17 -12.89 56.13
CA THR A 605 20.57 -14.28 56.39
C THR A 605 20.73 -15.04 55.07
N GLU A 606 21.54 -16.10 55.03
CA GLU A 606 21.70 -16.95 53.82
C GLU A 606 20.35 -17.42 53.27
N THR A 607 19.38 -17.71 54.13
CA THR A 607 18.02 -18.11 53.74
C THR A 607 17.28 -17.01 52.99
N LEU A 608 17.32 -15.76 53.48
CA LEU A 608 16.66 -14.62 52.82
C LEU A 608 17.31 -14.28 51.47
N LEU A 609 18.62 -14.47 51.35
CA LEU A 609 19.34 -14.27 50.10
C LEU A 609 18.96 -15.33 49.05
N ALA A 610 18.85 -16.59 49.46
CA ALA A 610 18.38 -17.67 48.58
C ALA A 610 16.94 -17.44 48.12
N GLU A 611 16.05 -16.99 49.02
CA GLU A 611 14.67 -16.64 48.66
C GLU A 611 14.61 -15.46 47.69
N LEU A 612 15.40 -14.40 47.89
CA LEU A 612 15.46 -13.27 46.97
C LEU A 612 15.93 -13.72 45.58
N GLN A 613 17.00 -14.51 45.52
CA GLN A 613 17.53 -15.06 44.26
C GLN A 613 16.45 -15.86 43.52
N ASP A 614 15.75 -16.77 44.21
CA ASP A 614 14.65 -17.54 43.62
C ASP A 614 13.54 -16.62 43.07
N LYS A 615 13.15 -15.57 43.81
CA LYS A 615 12.14 -14.61 43.36
C LYS A 615 12.58 -13.80 42.15
N VAL A 616 13.83 -13.34 42.11
CA VAL A 616 14.38 -12.61 40.95
C VAL A 616 14.40 -13.52 39.72
N LEU A 617 14.84 -14.78 39.86
CA LEU A 617 14.89 -15.74 38.75
C LEU A 617 13.49 -16.13 38.26
N GLN A 618 12.55 -16.38 39.17
CA GLN A 618 11.14 -16.62 38.81
C GLN A 618 10.57 -15.45 38.01
N GLN A 619 10.83 -14.22 38.47
CA GLN A 619 10.34 -13.02 37.80
C GLN A 619 11.03 -12.80 36.44
N LEU A 620 12.34 -13.06 36.33
CA LEU A 620 13.06 -13.04 35.04
C LEU A 620 12.47 -14.04 34.06
N ARG A 621 12.19 -15.28 34.50
CA ARG A 621 11.54 -16.30 33.66
C ARG A 621 10.18 -15.84 33.17
N LEU A 622 9.38 -15.19 34.01
CA LEU A 622 8.10 -14.60 33.58
C LEU A 622 8.29 -13.47 32.56
N LEU A 623 9.29 -12.61 32.74
CA LEU A 623 9.61 -11.53 31.80
C LEU A 623 10.12 -12.06 30.45
N ILE A 624 10.92 -13.13 30.46
CA ILE A 624 11.36 -13.85 29.25
C ILE A 624 10.16 -14.47 28.55
N LYS A 625 9.29 -15.16 29.29
CA LYS A 625 8.07 -15.77 28.76
C LYS A 625 7.11 -14.74 28.16
N ALA A 626 7.02 -13.55 28.76
CA ALA A 626 6.26 -12.42 28.23
C ALA A 626 6.94 -11.75 27.03
N GLY A 627 8.20 -12.10 26.72
CA GLY A 627 8.98 -11.51 25.66
C GLY A 627 9.55 -10.13 25.99
N PHE A 628 9.47 -9.65 27.24
CA PHE A 628 9.97 -8.32 27.61
C PHE A 628 11.49 -8.27 27.79
N VAL A 629 12.08 -9.41 28.16
CA VAL A 629 13.52 -9.56 28.37
C VAL A 629 14.03 -10.71 27.51
N VAL A 630 15.23 -10.55 26.95
CA VAL A 630 15.97 -11.60 26.24
C VAL A 630 17.37 -11.76 26.82
N LEU A 631 17.96 -12.94 26.62
CA LEU A 631 19.38 -13.14 26.89
C LEU A 631 20.19 -12.49 25.76
N ARG A 632 21.21 -11.72 26.12
CA ARG A 632 22.19 -11.18 25.18
C ARG A 632 23.08 -12.33 24.71
N ARG A 633 23.21 -12.48 23.38
CA ARG A 633 24.19 -13.40 22.78
C ARG A 633 25.49 -12.62 22.62
N ASP A 634 26.56 -13.14 23.22
CA ASP A 634 27.92 -12.56 23.15
C ASP A 634 28.56 -12.75 21.76
#